data_AF-A0AAP4EF98-F1
#
_entry.id   AF-A0AAP4EF98-F1
#
_cell.length_a   1.000
_cell.length_b   1.000
_cell.length_c   1.000
_cell.angle_alpha   90.00
_cell.angle_beta   90.00
_cell.angle_gamma   90.00
#
_symmetry.space_group_name_H-M   'P 1'
#
loop_
_entity.id
_entity.type
_entity.pdbx_description
1 polymer ?
#
loop_
_entity_poly.entity_id
_entity_poly.type
_entity_poly.pdbx_seq_one_letter_code
_entity_poly.pdbx_strand_id
1 'polypeptide(L)'
;MLRERDYNILRFIEKYKAISLKNACRIFFTGEYKSEEYRYRVAARRMQTLEEKGILQSYRNSYTDEKIYFTNKKISPHSVFIQDFWRILLEMGFEVLEFNTNVSLMNDKLKPDAFILARFEDTLVNYFLEVDLNHYTTKEKIVRYEMFYKSDELTELCGDRKPCLIITRPTHGRDLRYTSKLFDIVYTDLKYTNLERFLFED
;
A
#
# COMPACT_ATOMS: atom_id res chain seq x y z
N MET A 1 -18.20 21.22 -12.52
CA MET A 1 -18.74 19.86 -12.75
C MET A 1 -17.73 18.82 -12.29
N LEU A 2 -18.18 17.66 -11.80
CA LEU A 2 -17.30 16.51 -11.55
C LEU A 2 -16.90 15.85 -12.87
N ARG A 3 -15.70 15.27 -12.92
CA ARG A 3 -15.14 14.52 -14.04
C ARG A 3 -14.94 13.06 -13.62
N GLU A 4 -14.74 12.19 -14.58
CA GLU A 4 -14.48 10.76 -14.35
C GLU A 4 -13.40 10.49 -13.30
N ARG A 5 -12.28 11.21 -13.38
CA ARG A 5 -11.21 11.16 -12.37
C ARG A 5 -11.69 11.42 -10.94
N ASP A 6 -12.63 12.35 -10.75
CA ASP A 6 -13.16 12.63 -9.42
C ASP A 6 -13.98 11.45 -8.90
N TYR A 7 -14.80 10.83 -9.77
CA TYR A 7 -15.52 9.62 -9.42
C TYR A 7 -14.55 8.47 -9.08
N ASN A 8 -13.43 8.34 -9.78
CA ASN A 8 -12.41 7.34 -9.47
C ASN A 8 -11.76 7.58 -8.09
N ILE A 9 -11.42 8.83 -7.78
CA ILE A 9 -10.92 9.22 -6.44
C ILE A 9 -11.96 8.91 -5.37
N LEU A 10 -13.23 9.26 -5.58
CA LEU A 10 -14.30 9.03 -4.60
C LEU A 10 -14.56 7.54 -4.38
N ARG A 11 -14.56 6.72 -5.43
CA ARG A 11 -14.67 5.26 -5.32
C ARG A 11 -13.50 4.65 -4.54
N PHE A 12 -12.29 5.18 -4.75
CA PHE A 12 -11.12 4.77 -3.96
C PHE A 12 -11.28 5.13 -2.49
N ILE A 13 -11.70 6.36 -2.18
CA ILE A 13 -11.97 6.82 -0.81
C ILE A 13 -13.11 6.01 -0.19
N GLU A 14 -14.12 5.61 -0.93
CA GLU A 14 -15.20 4.75 -0.42
C GLU A 14 -14.67 3.36 0.00
N LYS A 15 -13.81 2.77 -0.86
CA LYS A 15 -13.19 1.46 -0.63
C LYS A 15 -12.20 1.50 0.54
N TYR A 16 -11.26 2.45 0.54
CA TYR A 16 -10.13 2.54 1.48
C TYR A 16 -10.30 3.62 2.57
N LYS A 17 -11.49 4.22 2.65
CA LYS A 17 -11.97 5.22 3.64
C LYS A 17 -11.33 6.60 3.59
N ALA A 18 -10.08 6.73 3.17
CA ALA A 18 -9.41 8.01 2.95
C ALA A 18 -8.28 7.87 1.93
N ILE A 19 -7.65 8.98 1.55
CA ILE A 19 -6.48 9.02 0.68
C ILE A 19 -5.58 10.22 1.01
N SER A 20 -4.26 10.05 0.99
CA SER A 20 -3.33 11.19 1.07
C SER A 20 -3.28 11.98 -0.24
N LEU A 21 -2.91 13.25 -0.19
CA LEU A 21 -2.73 14.04 -1.40
C LEU A 21 -1.67 13.45 -2.34
N LYS A 22 -0.59 12.87 -1.80
CA LYS A 22 0.44 12.20 -2.60
C LYS A 22 -0.10 10.97 -3.32
N ASN A 23 -0.85 10.13 -2.61
CA ASN A 23 -1.46 8.93 -3.20
C ASN A 23 -2.49 9.32 -4.26
N ALA A 24 -3.33 10.34 -3.98
CA ALA A 24 -4.28 10.85 -4.95
C ALA A 24 -3.58 11.34 -6.24
N CYS A 25 -2.50 12.11 -6.09
CA CYS A 25 -1.67 12.58 -7.20
C CYS A 25 -1.15 11.42 -8.04
N ARG A 26 -0.46 10.45 -7.41
CA ARG A 26 0.22 9.39 -8.16
C ARG A 26 -0.74 8.40 -8.80
N ILE A 27 -1.85 8.08 -8.13
CA ILE A 27 -2.82 7.08 -8.61
C ILE A 27 -3.71 7.66 -9.72
N PHE A 28 -4.17 8.91 -9.60
CA PHE A 28 -5.25 9.43 -10.46
C PHE A 28 -4.86 10.58 -11.38
N PHE A 29 -3.73 11.24 -11.15
CA PHE A 29 -3.26 12.33 -12.03
C PHE A 29 -2.16 11.78 -12.93
N THR A 30 -2.51 10.79 -13.74
CA THR A 30 -1.62 10.12 -14.70
C THR A 30 -1.56 10.88 -16.03
N GLY A 31 -0.54 10.59 -16.85
CA GLY A 31 -0.30 11.23 -18.15
C GLY A 31 0.85 12.24 -18.12
N GLU A 32 1.01 12.98 -19.21
CA GLU A 32 2.09 13.96 -19.37
C GLU A 32 1.78 15.26 -18.62
N TYR A 33 2.68 15.63 -17.72
CA TYR A 33 2.67 16.89 -17.00
C TYR A 33 4.01 17.61 -17.17
N LYS A 34 4.00 18.93 -17.09
CA LYS A 34 5.22 19.77 -17.21
C LYS A 34 6.32 19.38 -16.21
N SER A 35 5.91 18.97 -15.01
CA SER A 35 6.77 18.46 -13.96
C SER A 35 5.94 17.74 -12.91
N GLU A 36 6.61 16.96 -12.07
CA GLU A 36 6.01 16.31 -10.90
C GLU A 36 5.40 17.32 -9.92
N GLU A 37 6.08 18.45 -9.70
CA GLU A 37 5.55 19.54 -8.88
C GLU A 37 4.28 20.16 -9.47
N TYR A 38 4.25 20.36 -10.79
CA TYR A 38 3.06 20.87 -11.47
C TYR A 38 1.88 19.90 -11.33
N ARG A 39 2.14 18.60 -11.51
CA ARG A 39 1.14 17.54 -11.32
C ARG A 39 0.58 17.52 -9.89
N TYR A 40 1.45 17.62 -8.90
CA TYR A 40 1.06 17.72 -7.49
C TYR A 40 0.19 18.94 -7.21
N ARG A 41 0.55 20.12 -7.76
CA ARG A 41 -0.28 21.33 -7.62
C ARG A 41 -1.65 21.20 -8.29
N VAL A 42 -1.73 20.54 -9.44
CA VAL A 42 -3.01 20.24 -10.10
C VAL A 42 -3.87 19.33 -9.23
N ALA A 43 -3.28 18.27 -8.66
CA ALA A 43 -3.96 17.39 -7.72
C ALA A 43 -4.45 18.15 -6.48
N ALA A 44 -3.58 18.96 -5.86
CA ALA A 44 -3.89 19.75 -4.67
C ALA A 44 -5.08 20.68 -4.90
N ARG A 45 -5.06 21.47 -5.98
CA ARG A 45 -6.17 22.35 -6.36
C ARG A 45 -7.46 21.58 -6.56
N ARG A 46 -7.38 20.40 -7.21
CA ARG A 46 -8.58 19.60 -7.47
C ARG A 46 -9.18 19.03 -6.19
N MET A 47 -8.36 18.46 -5.32
CA MET A 47 -8.79 17.93 -4.02
C MET A 47 -9.36 19.04 -3.14
N GLN A 48 -8.75 20.23 -3.15
CA GLN A 48 -9.29 21.41 -2.47
C GLN A 48 -10.66 21.83 -3.03
N THR A 49 -10.86 21.84 -4.35
CA THR A 49 -12.18 22.12 -4.94
C THR A 49 -13.25 21.11 -4.49
N LEU A 50 -12.90 19.83 -4.31
CA LEU A 50 -13.84 18.82 -3.80
C LEU A 50 -14.17 19.07 -2.32
N GLU A 51 -13.18 19.50 -1.53
CA GLU A 51 -13.35 19.89 -0.13
C GLU A 51 -14.22 21.15 0.03
N GLU A 52 -13.96 22.20 -0.74
CA GLU A 52 -14.74 23.45 -0.74
C GLU A 52 -16.21 23.24 -1.13
N LYS A 53 -16.50 22.17 -1.88
CA LYS A 53 -17.86 21.74 -2.23
C LYS A 53 -18.55 20.88 -1.16
N GLY A 54 -17.86 20.60 -0.05
CA GLY A 54 -18.36 19.72 1.01
C GLY A 54 -18.40 18.24 0.63
N ILE A 55 -17.78 17.83 -0.49
CA ILE A 55 -17.73 16.42 -0.91
C ILE A 55 -16.67 15.66 -0.10
N LEU A 56 -15.55 16.32 0.18
CA LEU A 56 -14.47 15.80 0.99
C LEU A 56 -14.28 16.64 2.24
N GLN A 57 -13.76 16.01 3.27
CA GLN A 57 -13.18 16.64 4.44
C GLN A 57 -11.69 16.30 4.48
N SER A 58 -10.90 17.05 5.25
CA SER A 58 -9.48 16.74 5.40
C SER A 58 -8.95 16.89 6.83
N TYR A 59 -7.79 16.29 7.06
CA TYR A 59 -6.97 16.48 8.25
C TYR A 59 -5.49 16.32 7.90
N ARG A 60 -4.60 16.70 8.82
CA ARG A 60 -3.16 16.45 8.71
C ARG A 60 -2.80 15.15 9.41
N ASN A 61 -2.07 14.27 8.73
CA ASN A 61 -1.54 13.05 9.33
C ASN A 61 -0.51 13.41 10.41
N SER A 62 -0.64 12.84 11.60
CA SER A 62 0.23 13.16 12.74
C SER A 62 1.69 12.69 12.57
N TYR A 63 1.96 11.74 11.68
CA TYR A 63 3.29 11.18 11.44
C TYR A 63 4.00 11.81 10.25
N THR A 64 3.26 12.20 9.21
CA THR A 64 3.84 12.66 7.93
C THR A 64 3.51 14.12 7.60
N ASP A 65 2.63 14.76 8.38
CA ASP A 65 2.03 16.07 8.09
C ASP A 65 1.32 16.14 6.72
N GLU A 66 1.09 14.99 6.08
CA GLU A 66 0.39 14.95 4.80
C GLU A 66 -1.09 15.24 4.99
N LYS A 67 -1.64 16.01 4.04
CA LYS A 67 -3.08 16.26 3.98
C LYS A 67 -3.80 14.99 3.52
N ILE A 68 -4.68 14.47 4.36
CA ILE A 68 -5.49 13.28 4.12
C ILE A 68 -6.92 13.72 3.86
N TYR A 69 -7.51 13.23 2.78
CA TYR A 69 -8.88 13.50 2.37
C TYR A 69 -9.77 12.29 2.59
N PHE A 70 -10.98 12.51 3.08
CA PHE A 70 -11.95 11.46 3.40
C PHE A 70 -13.38 12.00 3.19
N THR A 71 -14.37 11.10 3.08
CA THR A 71 -15.79 11.50 2.99
C THR A 71 -16.43 11.59 4.38
N ASN A 72 -16.43 10.48 5.12
CA ASN A 72 -17.18 10.35 6.38
C ASN A 72 -16.28 10.04 7.59
N LYS A 73 -15.24 9.22 7.41
CA LYS A 73 -14.46 8.66 8.51
C LYS A 73 -12.97 8.90 8.33
N LYS A 74 -12.32 9.47 9.35
CA LYS A 74 -10.86 9.53 9.46
C LYS A 74 -10.29 8.12 9.64
N ILE A 75 -9.15 7.85 9.03
CA ILE A 75 -8.44 6.58 9.18
C ILE A 75 -7.25 6.71 10.11
N SER A 76 -6.79 5.58 10.64
CA SER A 76 -5.54 5.54 11.37
C SER A 76 -4.35 5.79 10.43
N PRO A 77 -3.23 6.32 10.92
CA PRO A 77 -2.01 6.46 10.13
C PRO A 77 -1.51 5.14 9.53
N HIS A 78 -1.73 4.02 10.24
CA HIS A 78 -1.46 2.67 9.74
C HIS A 78 -2.13 2.39 8.38
N SER A 79 -3.42 2.69 8.24
CA SER A 79 -4.14 2.51 6.97
C SER A 79 -3.60 3.39 5.85
N VAL A 80 -3.02 4.55 6.17
CA VAL A 80 -2.36 5.41 5.17
C VAL A 80 -1.06 4.75 4.69
N PHE A 81 -0.24 4.21 5.60
CA PHE A 81 1.01 3.51 5.21
C PHE A 81 0.78 2.27 4.36
N ILE A 82 -0.35 1.57 4.56
CA ILE A 82 -0.78 0.50 3.64
C ILE A 82 -0.96 1.07 2.23
N GLN A 83 -1.73 2.16 2.08
CA GLN A 83 -1.98 2.78 0.77
C GLN A 83 -0.72 3.35 0.12
N ASP A 84 0.23 3.82 0.92
CA ASP A 84 1.52 4.31 0.42
C ASP A 84 2.29 3.22 -0.34
N PHE A 85 2.13 1.94 0.01
CA PHE A 85 2.72 0.84 -0.74
C PHE A 85 2.21 0.80 -2.19
N TRP A 86 0.92 1.06 -2.43
CA TRP A 86 0.37 1.18 -3.79
C TRP A 86 1.12 2.28 -4.55
N ARG A 87 1.24 3.48 -3.96
CA ARG A 87 1.96 4.60 -4.59
C ARG A 87 3.38 4.20 -4.96
N ILE A 88 4.10 3.54 -4.05
CA ILE A 88 5.49 3.13 -4.24
C ILE A 88 5.62 2.12 -5.39
N LEU A 89 4.72 1.14 -5.49
CA LEU A 89 4.67 0.22 -6.64
C LEU A 89 4.50 0.98 -7.97
N LEU A 90 3.60 1.96 -8.03
CA LEU A 90 3.43 2.80 -9.24
C LEU A 90 4.66 3.67 -9.54
N GLU A 91 5.39 4.12 -8.52
CA GLU A 91 6.63 4.89 -8.67
C GLU A 91 7.76 4.02 -9.23
N MET A 92 7.79 2.74 -8.86
CA MET A 92 8.73 1.75 -9.39
C MET A 92 8.33 1.19 -10.76
N GLY A 93 7.18 1.58 -11.32
CA GLY A 93 6.75 1.15 -12.66
C GLY A 93 5.85 -0.09 -12.71
N PHE A 94 5.35 -0.55 -11.56
CA PHE A 94 4.38 -1.63 -11.52
C PHE A 94 2.98 -1.16 -11.93
N GLU A 95 2.22 -2.03 -12.59
CA GLU A 95 0.78 -1.96 -12.72
C GLU A 95 0.14 -2.74 -11.55
N VAL A 96 -0.61 -2.06 -10.68
CA VAL A 96 -1.33 -2.71 -9.57
C VAL A 96 -2.67 -3.27 -10.08
N LEU A 97 -2.79 -4.59 -10.17
CA LEU A 97 -3.97 -5.29 -10.67
C LEU A 97 -4.98 -5.58 -9.55
N GLU A 98 -4.49 -5.97 -8.38
CA GLU A 98 -5.30 -6.15 -7.17
C GLU A 98 -4.60 -5.54 -5.96
N PHE A 99 -5.38 -4.86 -5.12
CA PHE A 99 -4.92 -4.35 -3.84
C PHE A 99 -6.01 -4.60 -2.79
N ASN A 100 -5.88 -5.68 -2.03
CA ASN A 100 -6.87 -6.15 -1.08
C ASN A 100 -6.38 -5.95 0.35
N THR A 101 -7.09 -5.12 1.12
CA THR A 101 -6.76 -4.83 2.54
C THR A 101 -7.66 -5.58 3.53
N ASN A 102 -8.53 -6.47 3.03
CA ASN A 102 -9.45 -7.27 3.83
C ASN A 102 -9.19 -8.76 3.57
N VAL A 103 -7.93 -9.15 3.72
CA VAL A 103 -7.45 -10.50 3.42
C VAL A 103 -7.55 -11.35 4.68
N SER A 104 -8.11 -12.55 4.52
CA SER A 104 -8.16 -13.55 5.58
C SER A 104 -7.80 -14.89 4.98
N LEU A 105 -6.76 -15.52 5.52
CA LEU A 105 -6.18 -16.76 5.02
C LEU A 105 -6.25 -17.84 6.09
N MET A 106 -6.25 -19.10 5.65
CA MET A 106 -6.23 -20.28 6.52
C MET A 106 -7.35 -20.28 7.57
N ASN A 107 -8.57 -19.90 7.18
CA ASN A 107 -9.73 -19.74 8.07
C ASN A 107 -9.46 -18.75 9.21
N ASP A 108 -9.17 -17.49 8.87
CA ASP A 108 -8.89 -16.38 9.80
C ASP A 108 -7.65 -16.53 10.70
N LYS A 109 -6.83 -17.56 10.49
CA LYS A 109 -5.59 -17.76 11.27
C LYS A 109 -4.50 -16.77 10.87
N LEU A 110 -4.48 -16.33 9.62
CA LEU A 110 -3.51 -15.38 9.09
C LEU A 110 -4.22 -14.21 8.42
N LYS A 111 -3.92 -12.99 8.88
CA LYS A 111 -4.47 -11.74 8.35
C LYS A 111 -3.31 -10.78 8.05
N PRO A 112 -2.82 -10.76 6.80
CA PRO A 112 -1.96 -9.71 6.30
C PRO A 112 -2.68 -8.36 6.33
N ASP A 113 -1.94 -7.25 6.43
CA ASP A 113 -2.53 -5.92 6.29
C ASP A 113 -2.98 -5.64 4.85
N ALA A 114 -2.26 -6.19 3.87
CA ALA A 114 -2.71 -6.24 2.50
C ALA A 114 -2.13 -7.44 1.73
N PHE A 115 -2.86 -7.83 0.69
CA PHE A 115 -2.40 -8.66 -0.43
C PHE A 115 -2.43 -7.82 -1.70
N ILE A 116 -1.38 -7.94 -2.49
CA ILE A 116 -1.21 -7.20 -3.72
C ILE A 116 -0.88 -8.18 -4.84
N LEU A 117 -1.56 -8.05 -5.98
CA LEU A 117 -1.16 -8.61 -7.26
C LEU A 117 -0.77 -7.44 -8.16
N ALA A 118 0.45 -7.45 -8.66
CA ALA A 118 0.96 -6.44 -9.56
C ALA A 118 1.64 -7.08 -10.77
N ARG A 119 1.79 -6.29 -11.82
CA ARG A 119 2.56 -6.64 -13.01
C ARG A 119 3.73 -5.67 -13.12
N PHE A 120 4.93 -6.20 -13.32
CA PHE A 120 6.11 -5.43 -13.70
C PHE A 120 6.59 -5.96 -15.04
N GLU A 121 6.62 -5.09 -16.04
CA GLU A 121 6.81 -5.50 -17.44
C GLU A 121 5.79 -6.59 -17.81
N ASP A 122 6.23 -7.80 -18.13
CA ASP A 122 5.36 -8.94 -18.45
C ASP A 122 5.23 -9.97 -17.32
N THR A 123 5.79 -9.66 -16.14
CA THR A 123 5.83 -10.59 -15.00
C THR A 123 4.78 -10.24 -13.95
N LEU A 124 3.94 -11.22 -13.60
CA LEU A 124 3.03 -11.12 -12.45
C LEU A 124 3.77 -11.42 -11.15
N VAL A 125 3.59 -10.57 -10.15
CA VAL A 125 4.15 -10.72 -8.82
C VAL A 125 3.09 -10.54 -7.74
N ASN A 126 3.27 -11.23 -6.64
CA ASN A 126 2.40 -11.13 -5.47
C ASN A 126 3.19 -10.62 -4.27
N TYR A 127 2.55 -9.78 -3.46
CA TYR A 127 3.10 -9.30 -2.19
C TYR A 127 2.09 -9.46 -1.07
N PHE A 128 2.58 -9.86 0.09
CA PHE A 128 1.90 -9.61 1.36
C PHE A 128 2.55 -8.42 2.06
N LEU A 129 1.75 -7.60 2.73
CA LEU A 129 2.22 -6.43 3.46
C LEU A 129 1.88 -6.54 4.95
N GLU A 130 2.83 -6.13 5.78
CA GLU A 130 2.67 -5.85 7.21
C GLU A 130 3.21 -4.45 7.53
N VAL A 131 2.41 -3.64 8.19
CA VAL A 131 2.75 -2.29 8.65
C VAL A 131 2.93 -2.31 10.16
N ASP A 132 4.16 -2.53 10.59
CA ASP A 132 4.55 -2.56 12.01
C ASP A 132 4.67 -1.13 12.57
N LEU A 133 3.56 -0.39 12.65
CA LEU A 133 3.56 0.98 13.18
C LEU A 133 3.59 1.00 14.71
N ASN A 134 2.63 0.31 15.33
CA ASN A 134 2.46 0.24 16.80
C ASN A 134 2.55 -1.20 17.34
N HIS A 135 2.37 -2.20 16.47
CA HIS A 135 2.45 -3.62 16.81
C HIS A 135 3.36 -4.28 15.79
N TYR A 136 4.42 -4.93 16.27
CA TYR A 136 5.39 -5.57 15.40
C TYR A 136 4.91 -6.97 14.99
N THR A 137 5.23 -7.37 13.78
CA THR A 137 5.02 -8.72 13.27
C THR A 137 5.80 -9.70 14.15
N THR A 138 5.08 -10.65 14.76
CA THR A 138 5.66 -11.59 15.72
C THR A 138 6.21 -12.84 15.04
N LYS A 139 7.06 -13.59 15.76
CA LYS A 139 7.55 -14.89 15.30
C LYS A 139 6.40 -15.85 14.99
N GLU A 140 5.34 -15.85 15.80
CA GLU A 140 4.16 -16.69 15.59
C GLU A 140 3.46 -16.34 14.28
N LYS A 141 3.39 -15.05 13.91
CA LYS A 141 2.83 -14.63 12.62
C LYS A 141 3.67 -15.13 11.45
N ILE A 142 5.00 -15.07 11.58
CA ILE A 142 5.93 -15.65 10.58
C ILE A 142 5.71 -17.16 10.44
N VAL A 143 5.59 -17.91 11.53
CA VAL A 143 5.29 -19.35 11.48
C VAL A 143 3.96 -19.62 10.76
N ARG A 144 2.94 -18.78 10.94
CA ARG A 144 1.68 -18.91 10.20
C ARG A 144 1.84 -18.63 8.71
N TYR A 145 2.66 -17.64 8.33
CA TYR A 145 3.05 -17.49 6.93
C TYR A 145 3.75 -18.76 6.44
N GLU A 146 4.73 -19.31 7.16
CA GLU A 146 5.39 -20.56 6.74
C GLU A 146 4.44 -21.75 6.56
N MET A 147 3.38 -21.82 7.36
CA MET A 147 2.30 -22.81 7.18
C MET A 147 1.47 -22.52 5.93
N PHE A 148 1.11 -21.25 5.69
CA PHE A 148 0.40 -20.82 4.49
C PHE A 148 1.21 -21.11 3.21
N TYR A 149 2.52 -20.87 3.21
CA TYR A 149 3.36 -21.14 2.03
C TYR A 149 3.52 -22.62 1.69
N LYS A 150 3.05 -23.52 2.57
CA LYS A 150 2.99 -24.97 2.34
C LYS A 150 1.58 -25.46 2.04
N SER A 151 0.57 -24.59 2.03
CA SER A 151 -0.82 -24.99 1.81
C SER A 151 -1.21 -24.91 0.34
N ASP A 152 -2.24 -25.66 -0.03
CA ASP A 152 -2.86 -25.58 -1.36
C ASP A 152 -3.52 -24.21 -1.61
N GLU A 153 -3.96 -23.54 -0.53
CA GLU A 153 -4.54 -22.19 -0.57
C GLU A 153 -3.57 -21.15 -1.17
N LEU A 154 -2.26 -21.29 -0.96
CA LEU A 154 -1.27 -20.44 -1.63
C LEU A 154 -1.34 -20.64 -3.15
N THR A 155 -1.37 -21.89 -3.60
CA THR A 155 -1.39 -22.23 -5.03
C THR A 155 -2.69 -21.75 -5.68
N GLU A 156 -3.82 -21.85 -4.98
CA GLU A 156 -5.10 -21.29 -5.44
C GLU A 156 -5.05 -19.76 -5.59
N LEU A 157 -4.42 -19.06 -4.66
CA LEU A 157 -4.34 -17.60 -4.65
C LEU A 157 -3.27 -17.04 -5.61
N CYS A 158 -2.11 -17.69 -5.67
CA CYS A 158 -0.89 -17.17 -6.29
C CYS A 158 -0.38 -18.02 -7.47
N GLY A 159 -1.00 -19.16 -7.76
CA GLY A 159 -0.47 -20.13 -8.72
C GLY A 159 0.92 -20.61 -8.30
N ASP A 160 1.82 -20.73 -9.27
CA ASP A 160 3.22 -21.14 -9.03
C ASP A 160 4.11 -20.00 -8.50
N ARG A 161 3.57 -18.79 -8.32
CA ARG A 161 4.34 -17.64 -7.84
C ARG A 161 4.61 -17.79 -6.34
N LYS A 162 5.78 -17.35 -5.91
CA LYS A 162 6.15 -17.23 -4.49
C LYS A 162 6.03 -15.76 -4.10
N PRO A 163 4.97 -15.35 -3.38
CA PRO A 163 4.84 -13.97 -2.94
C PRO A 163 6.01 -13.58 -2.03
N CYS A 164 6.36 -12.30 -2.03
CA CYS A 164 7.29 -11.75 -1.05
C CYS A 164 6.51 -11.14 0.13
N LEU A 165 7.00 -11.30 1.35
CA LEU A 165 6.45 -10.63 2.53
C LEU A 165 7.20 -9.30 2.77
N ILE A 166 6.51 -8.20 2.56
CA ILE A 166 7.01 -6.86 2.85
C ILE A 166 6.61 -6.47 4.26
N ILE A 167 7.59 -6.15 5.10
CA ILE A 167 7.37 -5.64 6.46
C ILE A 167 7.94 -4.22 6.54
N THR A 168 7.05 -3.24 6.68
CA THR A 168 7.42 -1.84 6.84
C THR A 168 7.32 -1.41 8.30
N ARG A 169 8.32 -0.70 8.82
CA ARG A 169 8.37 -0.34 10.25
C ARG A 169 9.25 0.88 10.56
N PRO A 170 9.09 1.54 11.72
CA PRO A 170 10.07 2.52 12.18
C PRO A 170 11.45 1.85 12.34
N THR A 171 12.47 2.38 11.67
CA THR A 171 13.81 1.79 11.67
C THR A 171 14.51 2.04 13.01
N HIS A 172 14.76 1.00 13.81
CA HIS A 172 15.67 1.08 14.96
C HIS A 172 16.81 0.06 14.82
N GLY A 173 18.02 0.47 15.21
CA GLY A 173 19.24 -0.33 15.04
C GLY A 173 19.30 -1.64 15.85
N ARG A 174 18.26 -1.97 16.63
CA ARG A 174 18.18 -3.19 17.47
C ARG A 174 16.94 -4.04 17.18
N ASP A 175 16.26 -3.80 16.07
CA ASP A 175 15.02 -4.51 15.76
C ASP A 175 15.27 -5.97 15.36
N LEU A 176 14.51 -6.88 15.96
CA LEU A 176 14.46 -8.29 15.58
C LEU A 176 13.99 -8.41 14.13
N ARG A 177 14.77 -9.12 13.31
CA ARG A 177 14.41 -9.47 11.92
C ARG A 177 14.26 -10.98 11.84
N TYR A 178 13.13 -11.43 11.32
CA TYR A 178 12.89 -12.83 11.04
C TYR A 178 13.26 -13.14 9.60
N THR A 179 13.58 -14.40 9.34
CA THR A 179 13.83 -14.92 7.99
C THR A 179 13.06 -16.21 7.84
N SER A 180 12.76 -16.59 6.59
CA SER A 180 12.23 -17.91 6.27
C SER A 180 13.06 -18.53 5.16
N LYS A 181 13.02 -19.87 5.07
CA LYS A 181 13.59 -20.62 3.93
C LYS A 181 12.57 -20.86 2.81
N LEU A 182 11.31 -20.50 3.03
CA LEU A 182 10.20 -20.79 2.12
C LEU A 182 9.85 -19.60 1.21
N PHE A 183 10.12 -18.38 1.68
CA PHE A 183 9.80 -17.14 1.01
C PHE A 183 10.70 -16.01 1.52
N ASP A 184 10.80 -14.97 0.71
CA ASP A 184 11.60 -13.80 1.03
C ASP A 184 10.85 -12.82 1.91
N ILE A 185 11.56 -12.23 2.87
CA ILE A 185 11.05 -11.20 3.76
C ILE A 185 11.88 -9.94 3.56
N VAL A 186 11.24 -8.89 3.05
CA VAL A 186 11.87 -7.58 2.85
C VAL A 186 11.46 -6.66 3.98
N TYR A 187 12.44 -6.13 4.71
CA TYR A 187 12.24 -5.13 5.74
C TYR A 187 12.58 -3.74 5.23
N THR A 188 11.66 -2.79 5.38
CA THR A 188 11.86 -1.40 4.99
C THR A 188 11.36 -0.42 6.05
N ASP A 189 11.76 0.85 5.93
CA ASP A 189 11.21 1.92 6.74
C ASP A 189 9.76 2.27 6.32
N LEU A 190 9.02 3.01 7.16
CA LEU A 190 7.64 3.47 6.88
C LEU A 190 7.48 4.33 5.62
N LYS A 191 8.58 4.74 4.98
CA LYS A 191 8.57 5.50 3.73
C LYS A 191 8.89 4.63 2.51
N TYR A 192 9.14 3.33 2.73
CA TYR A 192 9.58 2.38 1.71
C TYR A 192 10.87 2.83 1.01
N THR A 193 11.79 3.47 1.74
CA THR A 193 13.02 4.04 1.18
C THR A 193 13.89 2.95 0.55
N ASN A 194 14.25 3.13 -0.72
CA ASN A 194 15.07 2.20 -1.53
C ASN A 194 14.49 0.78 -1.62
N LEU A 195 13.15 0.63 -1.55
CA LEU A 195 12.50 -0.67 -1.66
C LEU A 195 12.90 -1.41 -2.96
N GLU A 196 13.08 -0.67 -4.05
CA GLU A 196 13.47 -1.21 -5.35
C GLU A 196 14.76 -2.03 -5.30
N ARG A 197 15.72 -1.65 -4.44
CA ARG A 197 16.98 -2.40 -4.29
C ARG A 197 16.73 -3.78 -3.72
N PHE A 198 15.80 -3.89 -2.77
CA PHE A 198 15.47 -5.18 -2.16
C PHE A 198 14.58 -6.07 -3.03
N LEU A 199 13.91 -5.49 -4.04
CA LEU A 199 13.03 -6.24 -4.93
C LEU A 199 13.72 -6.68 -6.23
N PHE A 200 14.79 -5.99 -6.65
CA PHE A 200 15.45 -6.22 -7.94
C PHE A 200 16.93 -6.60 -7.83
N GLU A 201 17.59 -6.41 -6.69
CA GLU A 201 18.99 -6.81 -6.50
C GLU A 201 19.02 -8.15 -5.73
N ASP A 202 19.59 -9.19 -6.37
CA ASP A 202 19.88 -10.51 -5.77
C ASP A 202 21.03 -10.44 -4.74
#